data_AF-A0A918DGV6-F1
#
_entry.id   AF-A0A918DGV6-F1
#
_cell.length_a   1.000
_cell.length_b   1.000
_cell.length_c   1.000
_cell.angle_alpha   90.00
_cell.angle_beta   90.00
_cell.angle_gamma   90.00
#
_symmetry.space_group_name_H-M   'P 1'
#
loop_
_entity.id
_entity.type
_entity.pdbx_description
1 polymer ?
#
loop_
_entity_poly.entity_id
_entity_poly.type
_entity_poly.pdbx_seq_one_letter_code
_entity_poly.pdbx_strand_id
1 'polypeptide(L)'
;MLALKKLTCALVLCSPLYVSAKPLYVPTDDSIGTRLCVSAAMDIPIRFHRLQQHSGLTLSYIAKELRCNGESIGDFAYEAGNTYVAKRLNRHNPKATYTEIKDIAKQKDADKEKIIHVSGS
;
A
#
# COMPACT_ATOMS: atom_id res chain seq x y z
N MET A 1 59.44 31.16 -5.31
CA MET A 1 58.91 31.02 -3.94
C MET A 1 57.45 30.61 -4.06
N LEU A 2 57.13 29.39 -3.63
CA LEU A 2 55.81 28.78 -3.72
C LEU A 2 55.01 29.20 -2.47
N ALA A 3 53.91 29.93 -2.62
CA ALA A 3 52.96 30.18 -1.53
C ALA A 3 51.65 29.44 -1.82
N LEU A 4 51.55 28.24 -1.25
CA LEU A 4 50.39 27.36 -1.33
C LEU A 4 49.29 27.89 -0.38
N LYS A 5 48.33 28.67 -0.89
CA LYS A 5 47.11 29.01 -0.14
C LYS A 5 46.11 27.86 -0.27
N LYS A 6 46.07 27.00 0.75
CA LYS A 6 45.08 25.93 0.88
C LYS A 6 43.69 26.54 1.11
N LEU A 7 42.84 26.51 0.09
CA LEU A 7 41.41 26.78 0.22
C LEU A 7 40.68 25.43 0.28
N THR A 8 40.47 24.92 1.48
CA THR A 8 39.62 23.75 1.72
C THR A 8 38.17 24.19 1.63
N CYS A 9 37.56 24.05 0.45
CA CYS A 9 36.11 24.09 0.29
C CYS A 9 35.53 22.81 0.91
N ALA A 10 34.87 22.92 2.06
CA ALA A 10 34.02 21.87 2.59
C ALA A 10 32.82 21.71 1.63
N LEU A 11 32.87 20.67 0.79
CA LEU A 11 31.74 20.23 -0.02
C LEU A 11 30.68 19.66 0.94
N VAL A 12 29.68 20.47 1.30
CA VAL A 12 28.46 20.00 1.94
C VAL A 12 27.74 19.12 0.93
N LEU A 13 27.86 17.79 1.09
CA LEU A 13 27.06 16.80 0.37
C LEU A 13 25.60 16.98 0.80
N CYS A 14 24.88 17.84 0.10
CA CYS A 14 23.43 17.96 0.23
C CYS A 14 22.82 16.73 -0.46
N SER A 15 22.66 15.64 0.28
CA SER A 15 21.93 14.47 -0.22
C SER A 15 20.49 14.89 -0.49
N PRO A 16 19.92 14.62 -1.68
CA PRO A 16 18.51 14.89 -1.92
C PRO A 16 17.70 14.08 -0.91
N LEU A 17 16.80 14.76 -0.20
CA LEU A 17 15.78 14.09 0.58
C LEU A 17 14.84 13.39 -0.42
N TYR A 18 14.97 12.07 -0.55
CA TYR A 18 14.04 11.26 -1.32
C TYR A 18 12.69 11.24 -0.59
N VAL A 19 11.76 12.10 -1.01
CA VAL A 19 10.36 12.03 -0.57
C VAL A 19 9.67 10.92 -1.37
N SER A 20 9.49 9.76 -0.75
CA SER A 20 8.72 8.65 -1.34
C SER A 20 7.22 8.98 -1.31
N ALA A 21 6.65 9.41 -2.42
CA ALA A 21 5.20 9.56 -2.56
C ALA A 21 4.53 8.16 -2.60
N LYS A 22 3.48 7.95 -1.81
CA LYS A 22 2.68 6.71 -1.88
C LYS A 22 1.72 6.77 -3.07
N PRO A 23 1.47 5.65 -3.78
CA PRO A 23 0.44 5.61 -4.83
C PRO A 23 -0.93 6.06 -4.30
N LEU A 24 -1.69 6.75 -5.15
CA LEU A 24 -3.07 7.16 -4.88
C LEU A 24 -4.03 6.14 -5.50
N TYR A 25 -4.88 5.53 -4.68
CA TYR A 25 -5.88 4.56 -5.13
C TYR A 25 -7.23 5.26 -5.28
N VAL A 26 -7.78 5.29 -6.49
CA VAL A 26 -9.00 6.02 -6.83
C VAL A 26 -10.10 5.02 -7.24
N PRO A 27 -11.32 5.13 -6.69
CA PRO A 27 -12.42 4.24 -7.06
C PRO A 27 -12.83 4.44 -8.53
N THR A 28 -13.18 3.35 -9.22
CA THR A 28 -13.82 3.41 -10.55
C THR A 28 -15.33 3.63 -10.49
N ASP A 29 -15.93 3.31 -9.35
CA ASP A 29 -17.37 3.38 -9.09
C ASP A 29 -17.66 3.50 -7.58
N ASP A 30 -18.93 3.77 -7.24
CA ASP A 30 -19.39 3.93 -5.86
C ASP A 30 -19.89 2.62 -5.22
N SER A 31 -19.55 1.46 -5.78
CA SER A 31 -19.97 0.18 -5.18
C SER A 31 -19.30 -0.04 -3.83
N ILE A 32 -19.96 -0.83 -2.97
CA ILE A 32 -19.40 -1.13 -1.65
C ILE A 32 -18.09 -1.92 -1.74
N GLY A 33 -17.96 -2.80 -2.74
CA GLY A 33 -16.75 -3.57 -3.00
C GLY A 33 -15.58 -2.65 -3.37
N THR A 34 -15.79 -1.73 -4.32
CA THR A 34 -14.78 -0.75 -4.72
C THR A 34 -14.33 0.12 -3.55
N ARG A 35 -15.27 0.64 -2.74
CA ARG A 35 -14.91 1.42 -1.54
C ARG A 35 -14.10 0.61 -0.52
N LEU A 36 -14.46 -0.66 -0.30
CA LEU A 36 -13.71 -1.55 0.59
C LEU A 36 -12.30 -1.80 0.08
N CYS A 37 -12.11 -1.97 -1.23
CA CYS A 37 -10.79 -2.13 -1.86
C CYS A 37 -9.91 -0.89 -1.68
N VAL A 38 -10.44 0.30 -1.97
CA VAL A 38 -9.71 1.56 -1.77
C VAL A 38 -9.35 1.76 -0.30
N SER A 39 -10.30 1.52 0.62
CA SER A 39 -10.06 1.61 2.06
C SER A 39 -8.99 0.59 2.51
N ALA A 40 -9.02 -0.64 1.99
CA ALA A 40 -8.02 -1.64 2.31
C ALA A 40 -6.60 -1.22 1.87
N ALA A 41 -6.47 -0.50 0.76
CA ALA A 41 -5.18 0.03 0.31
C ALA A 41 -4.69 1.24 1.11
N MET A 42 -5.59 2.18 1.47
CA MET A 42 -5.18 3.51 1.93
C MET A 42 -5.52 3.86 3.38
N ASP A 43 -6.59 3.28 3.95
CA ASP A 43 -7.08 3.69 5.26
C ASP A 43 -6.33 3.02 6.41
N ILE A 44 -6.33 3.72 7.55
CA ILE A 44 -5.95 3.13 8.82
C ILE A 44 -6.94 2.01 9.24
N PRO A 45 -6.51 0.99 10.02
CA PRO A 45 -7.32 -0.18 10.33
C PRO A 45 -8.71 0.11 10.92
N ILE A 46 -8.84 1.17 11.73
CA ILE A 46 -10.11 1.55 12.35
C ILE A 46 -11.12 2.05 11.30
N ARG A 47 -10.67 2.81 10.29
CA ARG A 47 -11.56 3.31 9.22
C ARG A 47 -12.02 2.17 8.33
N PHE A 48 -11.11 1.28 7.95
CA PHE A 48 -11.45 0.06 7.24
C PHE A 48 -12.48 -0.78 8.02
N HIS A 49 -12.27 -0.97 9.32
CA HIS A 49 -13.20 -1.73 10.16
C HIS A 49 -14.61 -1.11 10.21
N ARG A 50 -14.71 0.22 10.35
CA ARG A 50 -16.00 0.92 10.32
C ARG A 50 -16.70 0.78 8.97
N LEU A 51 -15.96 0.96 7.87
CA LEU A 51 -16.52 0.76 6.53
C LEU A 51 -17.01 -0.69 6.35
N GLN A 52 -16.22 -1.66 6.81
CA GLN A 52 -16.60 -3.07 6.83
C GLN A 52 -17.89 -3.30 7.64
N GLN A 53 -18.08 -2.66 8.80
CA GLN A 53 -19.33 -2.76 9.55
C GLN A 53 -20.51 -2.13 8.79
N HIS A 54 -20.34 -0.93 8.23
CA HIS A 54 -21.39 -0.26 7.45
C HIS A 54 -21.74 -0.97 6.14
N SER A 55 -20.84 -1.79 5.61
CA SER A 55 -21.09 -2.57 4.39
C SER A 55 -22.14 -3.68 4.57
N GLY A 56 -22.41 -4.11 5.80
CA GLY A 56 -23.21 -5.29 6.10
C GLY A 56 -22.52 -6.63 5.77
N LEU A 57 -21.30 -6.60 5.21
CA LEU A 57 -20.53 -7.79 4.87
C LEU A 57 -19.67 -8.26 6.03
N THR A 58 -19.59 -9.58 6.21
CA THR A 58 -18.70 -10.18 7.20
C THR A 58 -17.25 -10.07 6.74
N LEU A 59 -16.32 -9.96 7.70
CA LEU A 59 -14.88 -9.95 7.38
C LEU A 59 -14.45 -11.22 6.63
N SER A 60 -15.05 -12.36 6.97
CA SER A 60 -14.79 -13.66 6.31
C SER A 60 -15.21 -13.64 4.83
N TYR A 61 -16.41 -13.12 4.54
CA TYR A 61 -16.87 -12.95 3.16
C TYR A 61 -15.96 -12.00 2.37
N ILE A 62 -15.67 -10.83 2.94
CA ILE A 62 -14.76 -9.84 2.33
C ILE A 62 -13.40 -10.48 2.02
N ALA A 63 -12.80 -11.20 2.97
CA ALA A 63 -11.50 -11.81 2.77
C ALA A 63 -11.49 -12.91 1.68
N LYS A 64 -12.57 -13.70 1.59
CA LYS A 64 -12.64 -14.88 0.70
C LYS A 64 -13.13 -14.57 -0.70
N GLU A 65 -14.08 -13.65 -0.83
CA GLU A 65 -14.82 -13.42 -2.07
C GLU A 65 -14.47 -12.09 -2.73
N LEU A 66 -14.29 -11.01 -1.97
CA LEU A 66 -14.01 -9.69 -2.56
C LEU A 66 -12.66 -9.69 -3.27
N ARG A 67 -12.67 -9.30 -4.54
CA ARG A 67 -11.48 -9.07 -5.37
C ARG A 67 -11.30 -7.58 -5.62
N CYS A 68 -10.05 -7.12 -5.61
CA CYS A 68 -9.65 -5.77 -5.95
C CYS A 68 -8.73 -5.86 -7.16
N ASN A 69 -9.17 -5.35 -8.31
CA ASN A 69 -8.44 -5.48 -9.59
C ASN A 69 -8.05 -6.93 -9.93
N GLY A 70 -8.91 -7.89 -9.58
CA GLY A 70 -8.71 -9.32 -9.83
C GLY A 70 -7.98 -10.09 -8.71
N GLU A 71 -7.37 -9.41 -7.75
CA GLU A 71 -6.63 -10.03 -6.64
C GLU A 71 -7.46 -10.09 -5.35
N SER A 72 -7.10 -10.98 -4.42
CA SER A 72 -7.76 -10.98 -3.11
C SER A 72 -7.54 -9.64 -2.39
N ILE A 73 -8.56 -9.10 -1.72
CA ILE A 73 -8.44 -7.81 -1.03
C ILE A 73 -7.29 -7.76 0.00
N GLY A 74 -6.95 -8.91 0.59
CA GLY A 74 -5.83 -9.01 1.53
C GLY A 74 -4.46 -8.96 0.86
N ASP A 75 -4.31 -9.57 -0.33
CA ASP A 75 -3.08 -9.47 -1.12
C ASP A 75 -2.93 -8.05 -1.69
N PHE A 76 -4.03 -7.48 -2.23
CA PHE A 76 -4.07 -6.10 -2.72
C PHE A 76 -3.67 -5.08 -1.64
N ALA A 77 -4.20 -5.22 -0.41
CA ALA A 77 -3.82 -4.39 0.72
C ALA A 77 -2.33 -4.52 1.08
N TYR A 78 -1.75 -5.73 0.95
CA TYR A 78 -0.32 -5.95 1.18
C TYR A 78 0.52 -5.26 0.11
N GLU A 79 0.13 -5.36 -1.16
CA GLU A 79 0.79 -4.69 -2.29
C GLU A 79 0.78 -3.17 -2.14
N ALA A 80 -0.33 -2.62 -1.65
CA ALA A 80 -0.46 -1.21 -1.32
C ALA A 80 0.36 -0.76 -0.09
N GLY A 81 0.96 -1.70 0.64
CA GLY A 81 1.74 -1.44 1.84
C GLY A 81 0.91 -1.32 3.13
N ASN A 82 -0.39 -1.65 3.10
CA ASN A 82 -1.25 -1.68 4.28
C ASN A 82 -1.22 -3.06 4.97
N THR A 83 -0.05 -3.39 5.52
CA THR A 83 0.23 -4.72 6.10
C THR A 83 -0.68 -5.09 7.27
N TYR A 84 -1.16 -4.11 8.05
CA TYR A 84 -2.10 -4.36 9.15
C TYR A 84 -3.46 -4.85 8.67
N VAL A 85 -4.05 -4.17 7.68
CA VAL A 85 -5.33 -4.58 7.09
C VAL A 85 -5.16 -5.88 6.33
N ALA A 86 -4.07 -6.03 5.57
CA ALA A 86 -3.72 -7.25 4.88
C ALA A 86 -3.65 -8.46 5.83
N LYS A 87 -2.91 -8.35 6.93
CA LYS A 87 -2.77 -9.43 7.93
C LYS A 87 -4.13 -9.84 8.50
N ARG A 88 -5.00 -8.87 8.79
CA ARG A 88 -6.36 -9.14 9.31
C ARG A 88 -7.22 -9.88 8.28
N LEU A 89 -7.16 -9.47 7.01
CA LEU A 89 -7.90 -10.09 5.92
C LEU A 89 -7.39 -11.49 5.61
N ASN A 90 -6.08 -11.65 5.46
CA ASN A 90 -5.47 -12.93 5.07
C ASN A 90 -5.65 -14.03 6.11
N ARG A 91 -5.80 -13.68 7.41
CA ARG A 91 -6.21 -14.64 8.46
C ARG A 91 -7.55 -15.32 8.19
N HIS A 92 -8.43 -14.67 7.42
CA HIS A 92 -9.76 -15.17 7.11
C HIS A 92 -9.88 -15.77 5.71
N ASN A 93 -8.80 -15.71 4.90
CA ASN A 93 -8.76 -16.26 3.56
C ASN A 93 -7.77 -17.45 3.51
N PRO A 94 -8.26 -18.70 3.53
CA PRO A 94 -7.39 -19.89 3.49
C PRO A 94 -6.67 -20.07 2.14
N LYS A 95 -7.11 -19.34 1.10
CA LYS A 95 -6.49 -19.32 -0.24
C LYS A 95 -5.55 -18.12 -0.41
N ALA A 96 -5.35 -17.30 0.62
CA ALA A 96 -4.47 -16.14 0.52
C ALA A 96 -3.04 -16.59 0.23
N THR A 97 -2.39 -15.91 -0.72
CA THR A 97 -0.98 -16.17 -1.07
C THR A 97 -0.02 -15.45 -0.11
N TYR A 98 -0.54 -15.04 1.04
CA TYR A 98 0.18 -14.31 2.08
C TYR A 98 1.04 -15.28 2.89
N THR A 99 2.35 -15.20 2.70
CA THR A 99 3.35 -15.81 3.58
C THR A 99 4.09 -14.68 4.29
N GLU A 100 4.40 -14.84 5.58
CA GLU A 100 5.20 -13.87 6.35
C GLU A 100 6.64 -13.73 5.80
N ILE A 101 7.00 -14.51 4.77
CA ILE A 101 8.30 -14.58 4.10
C ILE A 101 8.21 -13.95 2.70
N LYS A 102 7.55 -12.79 2.54
CA LYS A 102 7.62 -11.98 1.29
C LYS A 102 8.63 -10.81 1.39
N ASP A 103 9.31 -10.67 2.53
CA ASP A 103 10.08 -9.47 2.89
C ASP A 103 11.51 -9.37 2.32
N ILE A 104 11.95 -10.26 1.41
CA ILE A 104 13.34 -10.26 0.94
C ILE A 104 13.51 -9.73 -0.51
N ALA A 105 12.46 -9.68 -1.34
CA ALA A 105 12.64 -9.43 -2.78
C ALA A 105 11.88 -8.24 -3.40
N LYS A 106 11.00 -7.53 -2.67
CA LYS A 106 10.38 -6.31 -3.24
C LYS A 106 11.32 -5.11 -3.04
N GLN A 107 12.31 -5.00 -3.93
CA GLN A 107 12.95 -3.73 -4.24
C GLN A 107 11.83 -2.75 -4.61
N LYS A 108 11.56 -1.78 -3.73
CA LYS A 108 10.58 -0.72 -4.02
C LYS A 108 11.19 0.13 -5.13
N ASP A 109 10.76 -0.11 -6.36
CA ASP A 109 11.06 0.81 -7.45
C ASP A 109 10.55 2.18 -7.04
N ALA A 110 11.49 3.12 -6.95
CA ALA A 110 11.20 4.52 -6.80
C ALA A 110 10.50 5.03 -8.06
N ASP A 111 9.73 6.09 -7.86
CA ASP A 111 9.45 7.15 -8.81
C ASP A 111 8.04 7.22 -9.42
N LYS A 112 7.44 8.40 -9.14
CA LYS A 112 6.21 9.02 -9.63
C LYS A 112 4.94 8.73 -8.84
N GLU A 113 4.20 9.81 -8.61
CA GLU A 113 2.82 9.79 -8.12
C GLU A 113 1.97 8.94 -9.07
N LYS A 114 1.78 7.67 -8.70
CA LYS A 114 1.03 6.70 -9.50
C LYS A 114 -0.41 6.70 -9.02
N ILE A 115 -1.32 7.12 -9.89
CA ILE A 115 -2.76 6.93 -9.70
C ILE A 115 -3.11 5.51 -10.13
N ILE A 116 -3.76 4.76 -9.25
CA ILE A 116 -4.24 3.40 -9.48
C ILE A 116 -5.76 3.43 -9.40
N HIS A 117 -6.43 3.15 -10.52
CA HIS A 117 -7.87 2.95 -10.54
C HIS A 117 -8.22 1.59 -9.94
N VAL A 118 -9.20 1.57 -9.04
CA VAL A 118 -9.58 0.39 -8.26
C VAL A 118 -11.04 0.05 -8.51
N SER A 119 -11.27 -1.20 -8.88
CA SER A 119 -12.60 -1.82 -9.00
C SER A 119 -12.70 -3.00 -8.03
N GLY A 120 -13.85 -3.13 -7.38
CA GLY A 120 -14.18 -4.23 -6.48
C GLY A 120 -15.35 -5.07 -6.98
N SER A 121 -15.23 -6.40 -6.88
CA SER A 121 -16.27 -7.38 -7.27
C SER A 121 -17.33 -7.61 -6.20
#